data_AF-A0A915JER9-F1
#
_entry.id   AF-A0A915JER9-F1
#
_cell.length_a   1.000
_cell.length_b   1.000
_cell.length_c   1.000
_cell.angle_alpha   90.00
_cell.angle_beta   90.00
_cell.angle_gamma   90.00
#
_symmetry.space_group_name_H-M   'P 1'
#
loop_
_entity.id
_entity.type
_entity.pdbx_description
1 polymer ?
#
loop_
_entity_poly.entity_id
_entity_poly.type
_entity_poly.pdbx_seq_one_letter_code
_entity_poly.pdbx_strand_id
1 'polypeptide(L)' 'MLVHSCFAESLDGQRTPITDERGCSLDEDLLPNLSYGNDLKLAYAKADVFKYPDHSYIQFRCQIRLCPTSEECLKIM' A
#
# COMPACT_ATOMS: atom_id res chain seq x y z
N MET A 1 -2.27 -1.82 -13.16
CA MET A 1 -1.96 -0.73 -12.22
C MET A 1 -0.96 -1.22 -11.21
N LEU A 2 -0.19 -0.34 -10.60
CA LEU A 2 0.72 -0.66 -9.50
C LEU A 2 0.42 0.25 -8.31
N VAL A 3 0.58 -0.26 -7.09
CA VAL A 3 0.61 0.59 -5.91
C VAL A 3 1.97 1.30 -5.89
N HIS A 4 1.95 2.61 -5.72
CA HIS A 4 3.16 3.43 -5.65
C HIS A 4 3.61 3.58 -4.22
N SER A 5 2.75 4.13 -3.36
CA SER A 5 3.04 4.33 -1.95
C SER A 5 1.75 4.28 -1.13
N CYS A 6 1.84 3.74 0.08
CA CYS A 6 0.75 3.68 1.04
C CYS A 6 1.17 4.31 2.36
N PHE A 7 0.18 4.90 3.04
CA PHE A 7 0.34 5.58 4.32
C PHE A 7 -0.76 5.13 5.28
N ALA A 8 -0.38 5.01 6.55
CA ALA A 8 -1.30 4.91 7.66
C ALA A 8 -1.47 6.30 8.28
N GLU A 9 -2.67 6.87 8.13
CA GLU A 9 -3.00 8.21 8.56
C GLU A 9 -3.91 8.20 9.79
N SER A 10 -3.61 9.06 10.75
CA SER A 10 -4.52 9.37 11.87
C SER A 10 -5.47 10.53 11.50
N LEU A 11 -6.54 10.72 12.28
CA LEU A 11 -7.51 11.79 12.03
C LEU A 11 -6.95 13.21 12.20
N ASP A 12 -5.95 13.38 13.07
CA ASP A 12 -5.22 14.63 13.30
C ASP A 12 -4.14 14.89 12.23
N GLY A 13 -4.01 14.02 11.23
CA GLY A 13 -3.18 14.24 10.05
C GLY A 13 -1.75 13.73 10.18
N GLN A 14 -1.41 12.98 11.23
CA GLN A 14 -0.15 12.24 11.28
C GLN A 14 -0.16 11.19 10.17
N ARG A 15 0.89 11.16 9.36
CA ARG A 15 1.04 10.21 8.25
C ARG A 15 2.33 9.44 8.40
N THR A 16 2.22 8.12 8.46
CA THR A 16 3.38 7.23 8.50
C THR A 16 3.40 6.39 7.22
N PRO A 17 4.51 6.36 6.48
CA PRO A 17 4.63 5.49 5.32
C PRO A 17 4.62 4.03 5.78
N ILE A 18 3.89 3.19 5.07
CA ILE A 18 3.84 1.73 5.31
C ILE A 18 4.36 0.93 4.12
N THR A 19 4.57 1.59 2.98
CA THR A 19 5.31 1.06 1.84
C THR A 19 6.33 2.10 1.35
N ASP A 20 7.35 1.65 0.62
CA ASP A 20 8.24 2.52 -0.15
C ASP A 20 7.53 3.08 -1.41
N GLU A 21 8.24 3.85 -2.24
CA GLU A 21 7.75 4.45 -3.49
C GLU A 21 7.54 3.44 -4.63
N ARG A 22 7.89 2.17 -4.42
CA ARG A 22 7.66 1.06 -5.35
C ARG A 22 6.54 0.15 -4.87
N GLY A 23 5.87 0.49 -3.77
CA GLY A 23 4.79 -0.29 -3.18
C GLY A 23 5.29 -1.54 -2.43
N CYS A 24 6.58 -1.63 -2.11
CA CYS A 24 7.13 -2.68 -1.25
C CYS A 24 6.92 -2.33 0.22
N SER A 25 6.60 -3.31 1.07
CA SER A 25 6.36 -3.03 2.48
C SER A 25 7.63 -2.54 3.18
N LEU A 26 7.46 -1.61 4.13
CA LEU A 26 8.55 -1.18 5.02
C LEU A 26 8.66 -2.06 6.27
N ASP A 27 7.59 -2.78 6.62
CA ASP A 27 7.50 -3.67 7.76
C ASP A 27 6.55 -4.82 7.42
N GLU A 28 7.12 -6.00 7.13
CA GLU A 28 6.36 -7.17 6.67
C GLU A 28 5.51 -7.81 7.77
N ASP A 29 5.81 -7.55 9.06
CA ASP A 29 5.01 -8.03 10.18
C ASP A 29 3.72 -7.21 10.32
N LEU A 30 3.77 -5.90 10.04
CA LEU A 30 2.60 -5.01 10.06
C LEU A 30 1.78 -5.06 8.77
N LEU A 31 2.46 -5.09 7.62
CA LEU A 31 1.84 -5.16 6.30
C LEU A 31 2.71 -6.06 5.41
N PRO A 32 2.25 -7.27 5.07
CA PRO A 32 3.00 -8.09 4.13
C PRO A 32 3.10 -7.43 2.75
N ASN A 33 4.09 -7.86 1.95
CA ASN A 33 4.23 -7.40 0.58
C ASN A 33 2.94 -7.61 -0.23
N LEU A 34 2.61 -6.63 -1.07
CA LEU A 34 1.40 -6.64 -1.87
C LEU A 34 1.45 -7.76 -2.92
N SER A 35 0.39 -8.56 -2.94
CA SER A 35 0.14 -9.54 -3.99
C SER A 35 -0.71 -8.93 -5.08
N TYR A 36 -0.40 -9.25 -6.33
CA TYR A 36 -1.12 -8.75 -7.50
C TYR A 36 -1.85 -9.88 -8.22
N GLY A 37 -3.06 -9.58 -8.71
CA GLY A 37 -3.76 -10.47 -9.62
C GLY A 37 -3.06 -10.55 -10.98
N ASN A 38 -3.31 -11.63 -11.73
CA ASN A 38 -2.63 -11.91 -13.00
C ASN A 38 -2.75 -10.79 -14.04
N ASP A 39 -3.83 -10.01 -14.04
CA ASP A 39 -4.05 -8.90 -14.98
C ASP A 39 -3.65 -7.53 -14.42
N LEU A 40 -3.02 -7.50 -13.23
CA LEU A 40 -2.63 -6.28 -12.51
C LEU A 40 -3.79 -5.29 -12.31
N LYS A 41 -5.05 -5.75 -12.27
CA LYS A 41 -6.21 -4.91 -11.92
C LYS A 41 -6.61 -5.02 -10.46
N LEU A 42 -5.99 -5.94 -9.72
CA LEU A 42 -6.17 -6.12 -8.29
C LEU A 42 -4.81 -6.16 -7.60
N ALA A 43 -4.68 -5.41 -6.51
CA ALA A 43 -3.58 -5.50 -5.56
C ALA A 43 -4.19 -5.72 -4.17
N TYR A 44 -3.62 -6.63 -3.39
CA TYR A 44 -4.13 -6.97 -2.07
C TYR A 44 -3.00 -7.44 -1.15
N ALA A 45 -3.19 -7.21 0.14
CA ALA A 45 -2.42 -7.85 1.20
C ALA A 45 -3.37 -8.20 2.34
N LYS A 46 -3.04 -9.27 3.05
CA LYS A 46 -3.74 -9.63 4.29
C LYS A 46 -2.83 -9.23 5.44
N ALA A 47 -3.24 -8.20 6.18
CA ALA A 47 -2.52 -7.68 7.33
C ALA A 47 -3.35 -7.85 8.60
N ASP A 48 -2.67 -7.96 9.73
CA ASP A 48 -3.31 -7.85 11.03
C ASP A 48 -3.58 -6.38 11.34
N VAL A 49 -4.75 -6.10 11.93
CA VAL A 49 -5.15 -4.71 12.20
C VAL A 49 -4.31 -4.15 13.35
N PHE A 50 -3.63 -3.04 13.08
CA PHE A 50 -2.88 -2.29 14.08
C PHE A 50 -3.45 -0.88 14.25
N LYS A 51 -3.10 -0.23 15.37
CA LYS A 51 -3.41 1.18 15.62
C LYS A 51 -2.27 1.85 16.38
N TYR A 52 -2.20 3.17 16.30
CA TYR A 52 -1.36 3.94 17.22
C TYR A 52 -1.94 3.88 18.64
N PRO A 53 -1.10 3.86 19.69
CA PRO A 53 -1.57 3.82 21.08
C PRO A 53 -2.59 4.93 21.41
N ASP A 54 -2.30 6.16 20.98
CA ASP A 54 -3.05 7.37 21.34
C ASP A 54 -4.17 7.74 20.37
N HIS A 55 -4.34 7.00 19.26
CA HIS A 55 -5.36 7.29 18.25
C HIS A 55 -6.42 6.19 18.21
N SER A 56 -7.69 6.61 18.25
CA SER A 56 -8.83 5.68 18.21
C SER A 56 -9.18 5.21 16.79
N TYR A 57 -8.60 5.85 15.77
CA TYR A 57 -8.89 5.59 14.36
C TYR A 57 -7.60 5.66 13.53
N ILE A 58 -7.53 4.81 12.51
CA ILE A 58 -6.47 4.80 11.51
C ILE A 58 -7.11 4.64 10.13
N GLN A 59 -6.57 5.33 9.14
CA GLN A 59 -7.00 5.25 7.75
C GLN A 59 -5.82 4.85 6.87
N PHE A 60 -6.03 3.85 6.01
CA PHE A 60 -5.06 3.49 4.99
C PHE A 60 -5.32 4.29 3.71
N ARG A 61 -4.31 5.01 3.23
CA ARG A 61 -4.36 5.74 1.96
C ARG A 61 -3.24 5.29 1.06
N CYS A 62 -3.57 4.93 -0.18
CA CYS A 62 -2.59 4.51 -1.17
C CYS A 62 -2.68 5.37 -2.42
N GLN A 63 -1.51 5.68 -2.97
CA GLN A 63 -1.34 6.23 -4.30
C GLN A 63 -1.12 5.08 -5.28
N ILE A 64 -1.79 5.16 -6.43
CA ILE A 64 -1.67 4.15 -7.48
C ILE A 64 -1.10 4.77 -8.75
N ARG A 65 -0.29 3.99 -9.46
CA ARG A 65 0.19 4.29 -10.80
C ARG A 65 -0.67 3.53 -11.80
N LEU A 66 -1.29 4.28 -12.70
CA LEU A 66 -2.04 3.71 -13.81
C LEU A 66 -1.10 3.44 -14.98
N CYS A 67 -1.27 2.29 -15.62
CA CYS A 67 -0.60 1.94 -16.87
C CYS A 67 -1.67 1.62 -17.92
N PRO A 68 -1.45 1.98 -19.20
CA PRO A 68 -2.31 1.61 -20.32
C PRO A 68 -2.59 0.11 -20.44
N THR A 69 -1.56 -0.73 -20.22
CA THR A 69 -1.66 -2.21 -20.25
C THR A 69 -0.94 -2.85 -19.05
N SER A 70 -1.24 -4.12 -18.76
CA SER A 70 -0.54 -4.88 -17.72
C SER A 70 0.95 -5.08 -18.04
N GLU A 71 1.27 -5.33 -19.31
CA GLU A 71 2.66 -5.48 -19.80
C GLU A 71 3.51 -4.23 -19.56
N GLU A 72 2.92 -3.05 -19.71
CA GLU A 72 3.61 -1.80 -19.40
C GLU A 72 3.86 -1.60 -17.91
N CYS A 73 2.94 -2.04 -17.04
CA CYS A 73 3.18 -2.03 -15.60
C CYS A 73 4.34 -2.96 -15.21
N LEU A 74 4.45 -4.15 -15.81
CA LEU A 74 5.51 -5.10 -15.48
C LEU A 74 6.92 -4.55 -15.76
N LYS A 75 7.07 -3.57 -16.65
CA LYS A 75 8.36 -2.92 -16.93
C LYS A 75 8.80 -1.93 -15.84
N ILE A 76 7.89 -1.56 -14.94
CA ILE A 76 8.10 -0.55 -13.89
C ILE A 76 8.41 -1.21 -12.53
N MET A 77 8.00 -2.48 -12.36
CA MET A 77 8.26 -3.28 -11.15
C MET A 77 9.72 -3.71 -11.02
#